data_AF-A0AAJ1FUE8-F1
#
_entry.id   AF-A0AAJ1FUE8-F1
#
_cell.length_a   1.000
_cell.length_b   1.000
_cell.length_c   1.000
_cell.angle_alpha   90.00
_cell.angle_beta   90.00
_cell.angle_gamma   90.00
#
_symmetry.space_group_name_H-M   'P 1'
#
loop_
_entity.id
_entity.type
_entity.pdbx_description
1 polymer ?
#
loop_
_entity_poly.entity_id
_entity_poly.type
_entity_poly.pdbx_seq_one_letter_code
_entity_poly.pdbx_strand_id
1 'polypeptide(L)'
;MKIVFTKKLKVYKVANSTMVESYWNIGRVIVEKQGGNNKAEYGTALIENLSKKMTKEFGKGFTVANLKNMRQFYLIFQKSYALSDQLTWTHYRLLMRVENENARNFYIEECIKSNWSTRQLERQITTLFYERLLSSKKDKEKVSKEIYKLEPQIKKAEDIIKDSWKRIFICS
;
A
#
# COMPACT_ATOMS: atom_id res chain seq x y z
N MET A 1 9.53 -27.77 -11.06
CA MET A 1 9.89 -26.47 -10.41
C MET A 1 8.93 -25.32 -10.76
N LYS A 2 8.61 -25.04 -12.03
CA LYS A 2 7.67 -23.97 -12.46
C LYS A 2 6.25 -24.07 -11.86
N ILE A 3 5.70 -25.28 -11.68
CA ILE A 3 4.34 -25.49 -11.14
C ILE A 3 4.24 -25.10 -9.65
N VAL A 4 5.29 -25.35 -8.85
CA VAL A 4 5.33 -24.94 -7.44
C VAL A 4 5.42 -23.41 -7.34
N PHE A 5 6.16 -22.80 -8.26
CA PHE A 5 6.32 -21.36 -8.36
C PHE A 5 5.00 -20.63 -8.67
N THR A 6 4.24 -21.11 -9.67
CA THR A 6 2.94 -20.54 -10.04
C THR A 6 1.89 -20.69 -8.92
N LYS A 7 1.89 -21.84 -8.21
CA LYS A 7 1.02 -22.04 -7.04
C LYS A 7 1.32 -21.08 -5.90
N LYS A 8 2.62 -20.87 -5.58
CA LYS A 8 3.04 -19.92 -4.53
C LYS A 8 2.64 -18.47 -4.86
N LEU A 9 2.77 -18.06 -6.12
CA LEU A 9 2.32 -16.74 -6.57
C LEU A 9 0.80 -16.57 -6.44
N LYS A 10 0.02 -17.60 -6.75
CA LYS A 10 -1.44 -17.56 -6.62
C LYS A 10 -1.87 -17.38 -5.16
N VAL A 11 -1.31 -18.17 -4.24
CA VAL A 11 -1.58 -18.06 -2.80
C VAL A 11 -1.22 -16.66 -2.30
N TYR A 12 -0.08 -16.13 -2.74
CA TYR A 12 0.35 -14.79 -2.36
C TYR A 12 -0.64 -13.70 -2.80
N LYS A 13 -1.09 -13.73 -4.06
CA LYS A 13 -2.05 -12.75 -4.58
C LYS A 13 -3.35 -12.76 -3.77
N VAL A 14 -3.88 -13.94 -3.50
CA VAL A 14 -5.11 -14.09 -2.70
C VAL A 14 -4.91 -13.56 -1.28
N ALA A 15 -3.82 -13.96 -0.60
CA ALA A 15 -3.53 -13.46 0.74
C ALA A 15 -3.37 -11.93 0.77
N ASN A 16 -2.70 -11.36 -0.24
CA ASN A 16 -2.51 -9.92 -0.37
C ASN A 16 -3.85 -9.18 -0.55
N SER A 17 -4.68 -9.61 -1.50
CA SER A 17 -5.98 -8.98 -1.77
C SER A 17 -6.89 -9.06 -0.56
N THR A 18 -6.98 -10.23 0.09
CA THR A 18 -7.78 -10.42 1.31
C THR A 18 -7.30 -9.53 2.45
N MET A 19 -5.99 -9.38 2.63
CA MET A 19 -5.42 -8.51 3.67
C MET A 19 -5.74 -7.04 3.42
N VAL A 20 -5.54 -6.57 2.18
CA VAL A 20 -5.84 -5.18 1.80
C VAL A 20 -7.33 -4.87 1.97
N GLU A 21 -8.20 -5.76 1.52
CA GLU A 21 -9.65 -5.64 1.69
C GLU A 21 -10.06 -5.64 3.18
N SER A 22 -9.47 -6.52 3.99
CA SER A 22 -9.73 -6.57 5.43
C SER A 22 -9.35 -5.25 6.11
N TYR A 23 -8.17 -4.70 5.78
CA TYR A 23 -7.71 -3.42 6.32
C TYR A 23 -8.60 -2.25 5.89
N TRP A 24 -9.08 -2.27 4.65
CA TRP A 24 -10.06 -1.30 4.17
C TRP A 24 -11.37 -1.37 4.95
N ASN A 25 -11.91 -2.58 5.14
CA ASN A 25 -13.14 -2.81 5.89
C ASN A 25 -13.03 -2.42 7.37
N ILE A 26 -11.89 -2.71 8.01
CA ILE A 26 -11.61 -2.24 9.38
C ILE A 26 -11.64 -0.71 9.41
N GLY A 27 -11.00 -0.06 8.45
CA GLY A 27 -11.04 1.39 8.28
C GLY A 27 -12.46 1.93 8.17
N ARG A 28 -13.30 1.31 7.33
CA ARG A 28 -14.71 1.66 7.18
C ARG A 28 -15.46 1.61 8.51
N VAL A 29 -15.36 0.49 9.23
CA VAL A 29 -16.04 0.29 10.52
C VAL A 29 -15.58 1.31 11.55
N ILE A 30 -14.29 1.66 11.57
CA ILE A 30 -13.78 2.71 12.47
C ILE A 30 -14.43 4.06 12.14
N VAL A 31 -14.48 4.44 10.84
CA VAL A 31 -15.05 5.71 10.40
C VAL A 31 -16.56 5.78 10.68
N GLU A 32 -17.30 4.71 10.40
CA GLU A 32 -18.73 4.60 10.69
C GLU A 32 -19.02 4.79 12.18
N LYS A 33 -18.27 4.09 13.06
CA LYS A 33 -18.43 4.20 14.51
C LYS A 33 -18.05 5.57 15.08
N GLN A 34 -17.18 6.32 14.40
CA GLN A 34 -16.79 7.68 14.79
C GLN A 34 -17.70 8.75 14.20
N GLY A 35 -18.71 8.39 13.39
CA GLY A 35 -19.53 9.35 12.66
C GLY A 35 -18.72 10.24 11.71
N GLY A 36 -17.59 9.73 11.19
CA GLY A 36 -16.68 10.49 10.34
C GLY A 36 -15.73 11.46 11.05
N ASN A 37 -15.91 11.74 12.35
CA ASN A 37 -15.15 12.77 13.04
C ASN A 37 -14.12 12.21 14.04
N ASN A 38 -12.85 12.58 13.86
CA ASN A 38 -11.74 12.10 14.69
C ASN A 38 -11.63 12.81 16.05
N LYS A 39 -12.32 13.94 16.23
CA LYS A 39 -12.10 14.87 17.35
C LYS A 39 -12.85 14.52 18.64
N ALA A 40 -13.77 13.55 18.60
CA ALA A 40 -14.40 13.09 19.83
C ALA A 40 -13.38 12.28 20.65
N GLU A 41 -13.29 12.55 21.95
CA GLU A 41 -12.52 11.75 22.92
C GLU A 41 -12.89 10.24 22.82
N TYR A 42 -14.16 9.98 22.48
CA TYR A 42 -14.70 8.69 22.08
C TYR A 42 -13.93 8.00 20.94
N GLY A 43 -13.48 8.75 19.94
CA GLY A 43 -12.75 8.24 18.78
C GLY A 43 -11.35 7.74 19.11
N THR A 44 -10.66 8.39 20.06
CA THR A 44 -9.34 7.95 20.54
C THR A 44 -9.47 6.68 21.38
N ALA A 45 -10.40 6.67 22.33
CA ALA A 45 -10.68 5.50 23.18
C ALA A 45 -11.14 4.28 22.35
N LEU A 46 -11.92 4.50 21.28
CA LEU A 46 -12.37 3.45 20.37
C LEU A 46 -11.19 2.70 19.73
N ILE A 47 -10.23 3.43 19.17
CA ILE A 47 -9.08 2.83 18.47
C ILE A 47 -8.17 2.09 19.48
N GLU A 48 -7.98 2.64 20.67
CA GLU A 48 -7.20 1.98 21.74
C GLU A 48 -7.84 0.68 22.20
N ASN A 49 -9.15 0.69 22.46
CA ASN A 49 -9.88 -0.51 22.84
C ASN A 49 -9.90 -1.56 21.73
N LEU A 50 -10.08 -1.12 20.48
CA LEU A 50 -10.01 -2.01 19.32
C LEU A 50 -8.63 -2.63 19.16
N SER A 51 -7.56 -1.85 19.37
CA SER A 51 -6.17 -2.34 19.33
C SER A 51 -5.95 -3.43 20.38
N LYS A 52 -6.37 -3.21 21.63
CA LYS A 52 -6.26 -4.20 22.70
C LYS A 52 -7.02 -5.48 22.36
N LYS A 53 -8.28 -5.36 21.91
CA LYS A 53 -9.14 -6.50 21.59
C LYS A 53 -8.58 -7.32 20.43
N MET A 54 -8.27 -6.67 19.31
CA MET A 54 -7.79 -7.36 18.11
C MET A 54 -6.39 -7.95 18.31
N THR A 55 -5.52 -7.27 19.07
CA THR A 55 -4.19 -7.83 19.41
C THR A 55 -4.33 -9.08 20.28
N LYS A 56 -5.30 -9.10 21.22
CA LYS A 56 -5.59 -10.28 22.03
C LYS A 56 -6.15 -11.44 21.21
N GLU A 57 -7.00 -11.15 20.23
CA GLU A 57 -7.73 -12.16 19.44
C GLU A 57 -6.92 -12.70 18.24
N PHE A 58 -6.18 -11.83 17.55
CA PHE A 58 -5.50 -12.14 16.29
C PHE A 58 -3.97 -11.99 16.36
N GLY A 59 -3.43 -11.49 17.48
CA GLY A 59 -2.00 -11.31 17.67
C GLY A 59 -1.44 -10.02 17.07
N LYS A 60 -0.18 -10.07 16.63
CA LYS A 60 0.58 -8.90 16.18
C LYS A 60 -0.05 -8.27 14.92
N GLY A 61 0.15 -6.95 14.77
CA GLY A 61 -0.31 -6.20 13.59
C GLY A 61 -1.51 -5.29 13.85
N PHE A 62 -2.20 -5.40 14.99
CA PHE A 62 -3.34 -4.55 15.34
C PHE A 62 -2.99 -3.44 16.34
N THR A 63 -1.83 -2.80 16.13
CA THR A 63 -1.42 -1.65 16.94
C THR A 63 -2.31 -0.43 16.68
N VAL A 64 -2.40 0.48 17.65
CA VAL A 64 -3.12 1.76 17.51
C VAL A 64 -2.68 2.51 16.24
N ALA A 65 -1.38 2.53 15.96
CA ALA A 65 -0.85 3.15 14.75
C ALA A 65 -1.34 2.47 13.47
N ASN A 66 -1.39 1.13 13.42
CA ASN A 66 -1.88 0.43 12.25
C ASN A 66 -3.39 0.62 12.05
N LEU A 67 -4.18 0.64 13.12
CA LEU A 67 -5.62 0.96 13.04
C LEU A 67 -5.86 2.40 12.55
N LYS A 68 -5.04 3.36 12.97
CA LYS A 68 -5.06 4.73 12.42
C LYS A 68 -4.76 4.74 10.91
N ASN A 69 -3.79 3.94 10.46
CA ASN A 69 -3.52 3.77 9.02
C ASN A 69 -4.69 3.13 8.27
N MET A 70 -5.33 2.09 8.83
CA MET A 70 -6.52 1.45 8.23
C MET A 70 -7.67 2.45 8.10
N ARG A 71 -7.90 3.28 9.13
CA ARG A 71 -8.87 4.36 9.07
C ARG A 71 -8.55 5.37 7.96
N GLN A 72 -7.30 5.85 7.90
CA GLN A 72 -6.85 6.77 6.84
C GLN A 72 -7.02 6.13 5.45
N PHE A 73 -6.76 4.83 5.36
CA PHE A 73 -6.89 4.08 4.11
C PHE A 73 -8.31 4.10 3.58
N TYR A 74 -9.31 3.86 4.42
CA TYR A 74 -10.71 3.99 4.02
C TYR A 74 -11.07 5.41 3.58
N LEU A 75 -10.63 6.44 4.33
CA LEU A 75 -10.95 7.83 3.99
C LEU A 75 -10.35 8.29 2.67
N ILE A 76 -9.15 7.79 2.33
CA ILE A 76 -8.46 8.12 1.09
C ILE A 76 -9.02 7.32 -0.08
N PHE A 77 -9.31 6.04 0.13
CA PHE A 77 -9.75 5.12 -0.92
C PHE A 77 -11.22 4.71 -0.71
N GLN A 78 -12.14 5.67 -0.63
CA GLN A 78 -13.55 5.40 -0.27
C GLN A 78 -14.28 4.44 -1.21
N LYS A 79 -13.80 4.29 -2.46
CA LYS A 79 -14.34 3.33 -3.42
C LYS A 79 -13.45 2.08 -3.44
N SER A 80 -14.00 0.94 -3.01
CA SER A 80 -13.26 -0.34 -2.95
C SER A 80 -12.80 -0.86 -4.31
N TYR A 81 -13.49 -0.52 -5.40
CA TYR A 81 -13.08 -0.89 -6.77
C TYR A 81 -11.73 -0.29 -7.19
N ALA A 82 -11.21 0.71 -6.47
CA ALA A 82 -9.88 1.27 -6.69
C ALA A 82 -8.75 0.42 -6.07
N LEU A 83 -9.09 -0.67 -5.36
CA LEU A 83 -8.10 -1.54 -4.75
C LEU A 83 -7.59 -2.58 -5.75
N SER A 84 -6.30 -2.50 -6.06
CA SER A 84 -5.61 -3.41 -6.98
C SER A 84 -5.03 -4.59 -6.21
N ASP A 85 -5.25 -5.80 -6.71
CA ASP A 85 -4.66 -7.04 -6.18
C ASP A 85 -3.13 -7.08 -6.35
N GLN A 86 -2.59 -6.22 -7.21
CA GLN A 86 -1.16 -6.07 -7.48
C GLN A 86 -0.44 -5.20 -6.44
N LEU A 87 -1.18 -4.34 -5.72
CA LEU A 87 -0.62 -3.46 -4.72
C LEU A 87 -0.75 -4.08 -3.33
N THR A 88 0.34 -4.00 -2.57
CA THR A 88 0.38 -4.51 -1.19
C THR A 88 0.03 -3.41 -0.19
N TRP A 89 -0.29 -3.79 1.06
CA TRP A 89 -0.51 -2.82 2.14
C TRP A 89 0.61 -1.78 2.28
N THR A 90 1.87 -2.18 2.04
CA THR A 90 3.00 -1.25 2.10
C THR A 90 2.99 -0.23 0.96
N HIS A 91 2.53 -0.60 -0.24
CA HIS A 91 2.31 0.38 -1.31
C HIS A 91 1.25 1.40 -0.89
N TYR A 92 0.11 0.92 -0.39
CA TYR A 92 -0.96 1.80 0.08
C TYR A 92 -0.50 2.73 1.20
N ARG A 93 0.31 2.27 2.16
CA ARG A 93 0.90 3.14 3.19
C ARG A 93 1.76 4.27 2.63
N LEU A 94 2.48 4.04 1.54
CA LEU A 94 3.26 5.09 0.86
C LEU A 94 2.33 6.04 0.10
N LEU A 95 1.37 5.50 -0.64
CA LEU A 95 0.40 6.28 -1.43
C LEU A 95 -0.47 7.18 -0.57
N MET A 96 -0.85 6.74 0.63
CA MET A 96 -1.62 7.55 1.60
C MET A 96 -0.87 8.82 2.06
N ARG A 97 0.47 8.85 1.93
CA ARG A 97 1.29 10.02 2.29
C ARG A 97 1.40 11.03 1.15
N VAL A 98 1.00 10.67 -0.06
CA VAL A 98 0.98 11.58 -1.20
C VAL A 98 -0.27 12.45 -1.07
N GLU A 99 -0.10 13.74 -0.79
CA GLU A 99 -1.22 14.67 -0.54
C GLU A 99 -2.03 14.93 -1.81
N ASN A 100 -1.35 15.20 -2.92
CA ASN A 100 -1.97 15.47 -4.22
C ASN A 100 -2.62 14.21 -4.80
N GLU A 101 -3.93 14.24 -5.00
CA GLU A 101 -4.71 13.12 -5.53
C GLU A 101 -4.27 12.72 -6.95
N ASN A 102 -3.96 13.69 -7.83
CA ASN A 102 -3.51 13.41 -9.19
C ASN A 102 -2.16 12.70 -9.19
N ALA A 103 -1.23 13.15 -8.33
CA ALA A 103 0.06 12.48 -8.17
C ALA A 103 -0.12 11.06 -7.61
N ARG A 104 -1.03 10.88 -6.64
CA ARG A 104 -1.32 9.57 -6.05
C ARG A 104 -1.87 8.60 -7.10
N ASN A 105 -2.84 9.02 -7.91
CA ASN A 105 -3.42 8.21 -8.98
C ASN A 105 -2.38 7.85 -10.05
N PHE A 106 -1.53 8.81 -10.43
CA PHE A 106 -0.40 8.55 -11.32
C PHE A 106 0.54 7.47 -10.77
N TYR A 107 0.92 7.56 -9.50
CA TYR A 107 1.80 6.54 -8.89
C TYR A 107 1.12 5.17 -8.77
N ILE A 108 -0.20 5.10 -8.56
CA ILE A 108 -0.95 3.84 -8.56
C ILE A 108 -0.89 3.19 -9.95
N GLU A 109 -1.19 3.95 -10.99
CA GLU A 109 -1.18 3.48 -12.37
C GLU A 109 0.22 3.01 -12.79
N GLU A 110 1.26 3.79 -12.51
CA GLU A 110 2.63 3.41 -12.85
C GLU A 110 3.13 2.21 -12.03
N CYS A 111 2.74 2.09 -10.76
CA CYS A 111 3.05 0.89 -9.98
C CYS A 111 2.46 -0.38 -10.60
N ILE A 112 1.22 -0.32 -11.07
CA ILE A 112 0.52 -1.46 -11.69
C ILE A 112 1.13 -1.77 -13.07
N LYS A 113 1.32 -0.73 -13.89
CA LYS A 113 1.83 -0.86 -15.26
C LYS A 113 3.26 -1.38 -15.30
N SER A 114 4.11 -0.87 -14.41
CA SER A 114 5.55 -1.10 -14.41
C SER A 114 6.00 -2.08 -13.31
N ASN A 115 5.05 -2.67 -12.56
CA ASN A 115 5.32 -3.59 -11.43
C ASN A 115 6.36 -3.05 -10.44
N TRP A 116 6.25 -1.79 -10.06
CA TRP A 116 7.19 -1.19 -9.12
C TRP A 116 7.12 -1.88 -7.75
N SER A 117 8.28 -2.24 -7.22
CA SER A 117 8.41 -2.62 -5.82
C SER A 117 8.12 -1.43 -4.89
N THR A 118 7.81 -1.70 -3.62
CA THR A 118 7.56 -0.62 -2.65
C THR A 118 8.76 0.33 -2.51
N ARG A 119 9.98 -0.17 -2.70
CA ARG A 119 11.22 0.64 -2.64
C ARG A 119 11.35 1.55 -3.86
N GLN A 120 10.95 1.06 -5.04
CA GLN A 120 10.89 1.89 -6.23
C GLN A 120 9.83 2.98 -6.05
N LEU A 121 8.62 2.62 -5.64
CA LEU A 121 7.56 3.59 -5.35
C LEU A 121 8.03 4.67 -4.37
N GLU A 122 8.62 4.27 -3.24
CA GLU A 122 9.16 5.19 -2.24
C GLU A 122 10.18 6.15 -2.85
N ARG A 123 11.16 5.65 -3.62
CA ARG A 123 12.15 6.48 -4.30
C ARG A 123 11.50 7.45 -5.29
N GLN A 124 10.53 7.01 -6.07
CA GLN A 124 9.86 7.86 -7.06
C GLN A 124 9.05 8.97 -6.40
N ILE A 125 8.37 8.66 -5.28
CA ILE A 125 7.70 9.66 -4.44
C ILE A 125 8.72 10.66 -3.88
N THR A 126 9.80 10.18 -3.24
CA THR A 126 10.82 11.04 -2.62
C THR A 126 11.52 11.95 -3.63
N THR A 127 11.74 11.47 -4.84
CA THR A 127 12.36 12.26 -5.91
C THR A 127 11.37 13.11 -6.70
N LEU A 128 10.11 13.22 -6.23
CA LEU A 128 9.05 14.02 -6.87
C LEU A 128 8.90 13.72 -8.36
N PHE A 129 8.96 12.44 -8.74
CA PHE A 129 8.97 12.03 -10.15
C PHE A 129 7.79 12.60 -10.95
N TYR A 130 6.59 12.57 -10.37
CA TYR A 130 5.40 13.16 -10.98
C TYR A 130 5.59 14.64 -11.32
N GLU A 131 6.10 15.44 -10.39
CA GLU A 131 6.33 16.88 -10.60
C GLU A 131 7.45 17.14 -11.61
N ARG A 132 8.51 16.34 -11.59
CA ARG A 132 9.58 16.39 -12.60
C ARG A 132 9.05 16.09 -14.00
N LEU A 133 8.07 15.19 -14.12
CA LEU A 133 7.44 14.86 -15.39
C LEU A 133 6.51 15.98 -15.88
N LEU A 134 5.81 16.65 -14.97
CA LEU A 134 4.97 17.82 -15.31
C LEU A 134 5.80 19.04 -15.73
N SER A 135 6.92 19.31 -15.05
CA SER A 135 7.82 20.42 -15.40
C SER A 135 8.56 20.16 -16.72
N SER A 136 8.85 18.90 -17.03
CA SER A 136 9.51 18.47 -18.26
C SER A 136 8.51 18.20 -19.39
N LYS A 137 7.66 19.17 -19.76
CA LYS A 137 6.63 19.01 -20.82
C LYS A 137 7.17 18.52 -22.18
N LYS A 138 8.47 18.68 -22.46
CA LYS A 138 9.11 18.28 -23.73
C LYS A 138 9.95 17.01 -23.69
N ASP A 139 10.19 16.41 -22.51
CA ASP A 139 11.24 15.38 -22.35
C ASP A 139 10.77 14.18 -21.50
N LYS A 140 9.48 13.82 -21.57
CA LYS A 140 8.92 12.63 -20.88
C LYS A 140 9.76 11.37 -21.10
N GLU A 141 10.25 11.17 -22.33
CA GLU A 141 11.12 10.04 -22.65
C GLU A 141 12.47 10.08 -21.93
N LYS A 142 13.10 11.25 -21.78
CA LYS A 142 14.39 11.34 -21.08
C LYS A 142 14.24 11.00 -19.60
N VAL A 143 13.20 11.54 -18.95
CA VAL A 143 12.95 11.25 -17.52
C VAL A 143 12.64 9.76 -17.34
N SER A 144 11.88 9.13 -18.25
CA SER A 144 11.65 7.68 -18.21
C SER A 144 12.93 6.87 -18.41
N LYS A 145 13.81 7.25 -19.35
CA LYS A 145 15.07 6.55 -19.66
C LYS A 145 16.10 6.65 -18.53
N GLU A 146 16.14 7.78 -17.83
CA GLU A 146 16.99 7.99 -16.66
C GLU A 146 16.61 7.05 -15.51
N ILE A 147 15.31 6.82 -15.30
CA ILE A 147 14.80 5.89 -14.30
C ILE A 147 15.29 4.48 -14.59
N TYR A 148 15.09 3.96 -15.80
CA TYR A 148 15.53 2.61 -16.16
C TYR A 148 17.05 2.41 -16.02
N LYS A 149 17.87 3.47 -16.17
CA LYS A 149 19.33 3.41 -15.93
C LYS A 149 19.69 3.36 -14.44
N LEU A 150 18.92 4.04 -13.59
CA LEU A 150 19.17 4.14 -12.15
C LEU A 150 18.55 3.00 -11.33
N GLU A 151 17.81 2.10 -11.99
CA GLU A 151 17.16 0.96 -11.37
C GLU A 151 18.09 -0.27 -11.30
N PRO A 152 18.14 -0.99 -10.16
CA PRO A 152 18.66 -2.35 -10.17
C PRO A 152 17.79 -3.20 -11.10
N GLN A 153 18.44 -3.91 -12.03
CA GLN A 153 17.81 -4.81 -12.99
C GLN A 153 16.68 -5.64 -12.34
N ILE A 154 15.56 -5.78 -13.07
CA ILE A 154 14.34 -6.49 -12.65
C ILE A 154 14.73 -7.73 -11.83
N LYS A 155 14.43 -7.66 -10.53
CA LYS A 155 14.59 -8.77 -9.60
C LYS A 155 13.89 -10.00 -10.20
N LYS A 156 14.59 -11.14 -10.26
CA LYS A 156 14.00 -12.39 -10.77
C LYS A 156 12.69 -12.67 -10.03
N ALA A 157 11.79 -13.40 -10.67
CA ALA A 157 10.49 -13.71 -10.10
C ALA A 157 10.61 -14.38 -8.69
N GLU A 158 11.73 -15.04 -8.40
CA GLU A 158 12.09 -15.55 -7.07
C GLU A 158 12.36 -14.45 -6.01
N ASP A 159 12.95 -13.33 -6.39
CA ASP A 159 13.34 -12.23 -5.50
C ASP A 159 12.14 -11.33 -5.14
N ILE A 160 11.16 -11.21 -6.06
CA ILE A 160 9.87 -10.55 -5.80
C ILE A 160 9.12 -11.31 -4.70
N ILE A 161 9.12 -12.65 -4.76
CA ILE A 161 8.55 -13.50 -3.73
C ILE A 161 9.33 -13.35 -2.42
N LYS A 162 10.67 -13.44 -2.41
CA LYS A 162 11.45 -13.30 -1.15
C LYS A 162 11.21 -11.96 -0.44
N ASP A 163 11.16 -10.85 -1.18
CA ASP A 163 10.93 -9.50 -0.64
C ASP A 163 9.48 -9.34 -0.12
N SER A 164 8.53 -10.02 -0.75
CA SER A 164 7.12 -10.04 -0.34
C SER A 164 6.83 -10.98 0.83
N TRP A 165 7.49 -12.14 0.90
CA TRP A 165 7.37 -13.07 2.02
C TRP A 165 7.98 -12.50 3.30
N LYS A 166 9.12 -11.82 3.21
CA LYS A 166 9.67 -11.03 4.33
C LYS A 166 8.64 -10.03 4.82
N ARG A 167 7.91 -9.34 3.95
CA ARG A 167 6.95 -8.30 4.36
C ARG A 167 5.64 -8.82 4.97
N ILE A 168 5.15 -9.99 4.55
CA ILE A 168 4.00 -10.65 5.19
C ILE A 168 4.41 -11.22 6.56
N PHE A 169 5.61 -11.78 6.68
CA PHE A 169 6.08 -12.44 7.92
C PHE A 169 6.92 -11.56 8.87
N ILE A 170 7.19 -10.28 8.57
CA ILE A 170 7.83 -9.35 9.53
C ILE A 170 6.79 -8.74 10.51
N CYS A 171 5.51 -9.10 10.41
CA CYS A 171 4.56 -8.96 11.52
C CYS A 171 4.51 -10.19 12.44
N SER A 172 5.45 -11.14 12.36
CA SER A 172 5.58 -12.28 13.29
C SER A 172 6.20 -11.93 14.62
#